data_AF-A0A941CE39-F1
#
_entry.id   AF-A0A941CE39-F1
#
_cell.length_a   1.000
_cell.length_b   1.000
_cell.length_c   1.000
_cell.angle_alpha   90.00
_cell.angle_beta   90.00
_cell.angle_gamma   90.00
#
_symmetry.space_group_name_H-M   'P 1'
#
loop_
_entity.id
_entity.type
_entity.pdbx_description
1 polymer ?
#
loop_
_entity_poly.entity_id
_entity_poly.type
_entity_poly.pdbx_seq_one_letter_code
_entity_poly.pdbx_strand_id
1 'polypeptide(L)'
;MKGYRVEGDEIVFSFDRRDYDKATSDESGKKYDFDDLDIENVVVSGEFNKWSTKKWKMTKVDENIYELRKKITDFTDEFSWEFKFVINNSYWAEPSDEDKNIVRATKNGSRLNVYNLKMYTAYPHDLGNASFILKGYQNAKKVVVSGSFNKWNENLFLMNKTEDGWSLKLQMKPGEYQYKFIVDGQWIADPHNLYKTTNEFGGYNSILNIKVPVDFILNGYPNAEKVILAGSFNNWSDNNYKMIRTKNGWKYTVSLSGGKHHYKYIIDDQWIVDPDNPVKEYDAEGNINSVCMVK
;
A
#
# COMPACT_ATOMS: atom_id res chain seq x y z
N MET A 1 -14.73 -0.12 -13.66
CA MET A 1 -14.39 1.23 -13.17
C MET A 1 -13.70 1.93 -14.32
N LYS A 2 -14.06 3.17 -14.62
CA LYS A 2 -13.46 3.87 -15.77
C LYS A 2 -11.99 4.16 -15.51
N GLY A 3 -11.18 4.21 -16.57
CA GLY A 3 -9.75 4.50 -16.51
C GLY A 3 -8.85 3.33 -16.13
N TYR A 4 -9.25 2.43 -15.23
CA TYR A 4 -8.45 1.22 -14.94
C TYR A 4 -9.24 0.08 -14.33
N ARG A 5 -8.65 -1.11 -14.42
CA ARG A 5 -9.03 -2.31 -13.68
C ARG A 5 -7.79 -3.08 -13.25
N VAL A 6 -7.97 -3.98 -12.28
CA VAL A 6 -6.92 -4.89 -11.83
C VAL A 6 -7.26 -6.28 -12.34
N GLU A 7 -6.31 -6.93 -12.99
CA GLU A 7 -6.40 -8.29 -13.51
C GLU A 7 -5.21 -9.09 -13.00
N GLY A 8 -5.43 -9.97 -12.01
CA GLY A 8 -4.34 -10.74 -11.40
C GLY A 8 -3.29 -9.85 -10.73
N ASP A 9 -2.06 -9.92 -11.21
CA ASP A 9 -0.92 -9.10 -10.75
C ASP A 9 -0.68 -7.85 -11.62
N GLU A 10 -1.62 -7.51 -12.50
CA GLU A 10 -1.53 -6.38 -13.43
C GLU A 10 -2.61 -5.31 -13.17
N ILE A 11 -2.22 -4.06 -13.43
CA ILE A 11 -3.14 -2.95 -13.64
C ILE A 11 -3.31 -2.80 -15.15
N VAL A 12 -4.55 -2.86 -15.60
CA VAL A 12 -4.91 -2.54 -16.98
C VAL A 12 -5.53 -1.16 -17.00
N PHE A 13 -4.76 -0.17 -17.44
CA PHE A 13 -5.31 1.14 -17.79
C PHE A 13 -6.11 0.97 -19.06
N SER A 14 -7.35 1.45 -19.05
CA SER A 14 -8.28 1.32 -20.16
C SER A 14 -8.90 2.68 -20.43
N PHE A 15 -8.65 3.18 -21.63
CA PHE A 15 -9.25 4.38 -22.16
C PHE A 15 -10.29 3.95 -23.21
N ASP A 16 -11.53 4.36 -23.02
CA ASP A 16 -12.59 4.24 -24.02
C ASP A 16 -12.97 5.66 -24.44
N ARG A 17 -12.89 5.97 -25.74
CA ARG A 17 -13.25 7.30 -26.26
C ARG A 17 -14.63 7.76 -25.78
N ARG A 18 -15.58 6.83 -25.68
CA ARG A 18 -16.99 7.13 -25.35
C ARG A 18 -17.20 7.59 -23.91
N ASP A 19 -16.19 7.47 -23.07
CA ASP A 19 -16.24 7.90 -21.67
C ASP A 19 -15.99 9.41 -21.48
N TYR A 20 -15.61 10.15 -22.54
CA TYR A 20 -15.14 11.53 -22.45
C TYR A 20 -15.90 12.49 -23.38
N ASP A 21 -16.45 13.56 -22.80
CA ASP A 21 -17.13 14.62 -23.54
C ASP A 21 -16.22 15.84 -23.84
N LYS A 22 -15.15 16.00 -23.06
CA LYS A 22 -14.25 17.16 -23.15
C LYS A 22 -12.79 16.78 -23.07
N ALA A 23 -11.96 17.56 -23.73
CA ALA A 23 -10.51 17.53 -23.59
C ALA A 23 -9.95 18.93 -23.38
N THR A 24 -8.85 19.05 -22.65
CA THR A 24 -8.15 20.32 -22.41
C THR A 24 -6.79 20.30 -23.06
N SER A 25 -6.47 21.30 -23.88
CA SER A 25 -5.13 21.49 -24.44
C SER A 25 -4.11 21.75 -23.32
N ASP A 26 -3.02 20.99 -23.32
CA ASP A 26 -1.92 21.13 -22.36
C ASP A 26 -1.22 22.49 -22.49
N GLU A 27 -1.04 22.96 -23.74
CA GLU A 27 -0.37 24.21 -24.04
C GLU A 27 -1.22 25.44 -23.69
N SER A 28 -2.49 25.44 -24.12
CA SER A 28 -3.34 26.64 -24.03
C SER A 28 -4.31 26.63 -22.85
N GLY A 29 -4.57 25.47 -22.24
CA GLY A 29 -5.64 25.28 -21.26
C GLY A 29 -7.05 25.39 -21.84
N LYS A 30 -7.21 25.56 -23.16
CA LYS A 30 -8.51 25.64 -23.82
C LYS A 30 -9.19 24.28 -23.83
N LYS A 31 -10.49 24.28 -23.54
CA LYS A 31 -11.36 23.09 -23.62
C LYS A 31 -11.94 22.92 -25.02
N TYR A 32 -12.04 21.68 -25.45
CA TYR A 32 -12.58 21.25 -26.74
C TYR A 32 -13.65 20.20 -26.51
N ASP A 33 -14.59 20.09 -27.45
CA ASP A 33 -15.38 18.88 -27.54
C ASP A 33 -14.46 17.70 -27.83
N PHE A 34 -14.64 16.59 -27.12
CA PHE A 34 -13.81 15.43 -27.35
C PHE A 34 -14.05 14.87 -28.76
N ASP A 35 -15.27 15.03 -29.27
CA ASP A 35 -15.61 14.48 -30.57
C ASP A 35 -14.90 15.16 -31.74
N ASP A 36 -14.45 16.40 -31.54
CA ASP A 36 -13.66 17.18 -32.51
C ASP A 36 -12.20 16.71 -32.62
N LEU A 37 -11.75 15.77 -31.77
CA LEU A 37 -10.37 15.28 -31.77
C LEU A 37 -10.22 13.98 -32.55
N ASP A 38 -9.32 13.99 -33.52
CA ASP A 38 -8.77 12.77 -34.12
C ASP A 38 -7.78 12.11 -33.16
N ILE A 39 -7.91 10.81 -32.89
CA ILE A 39 -7.03 10.09 -31.95
C ILE A 39 -5.93 9.37 -32.72
N GLU A 40 -4.73 9.94 -32.75
CA GLU A 40 -3.53 9.30 -33.29
C GLU A 40 -2.83 8.42 -32.23
N ASN A 41 -2.85 8.87 -30.98
CA ASN A 41 -2.33 8.10 -29.86
C ASN A 41 -2.96 8.52 -28.53
N VAL A 42 -2.93 7.57 -27.59
CA VAL A 42 -3.31 7.77 -26.19
C VAL A 42 -2.13 7.37 -25.33
N VAL A 43 -1.83 8.16 -24.30
CA VAL A 43 -0.85 7.83 -23.27
C VAL A 43 -1.49 7.90 -21.87
N VAL A 44 -1.00 7.08 -20.95
CA VAL A 44 -1.33 7.20 -19.52
C VAL A 44 -0.33 8.14 -18.86
N SER A 45 -0.82 9.19 -18.19
CA SER A 45 0.00 10.21 -17.55
C SER A 45 -0.41 10.38 -16.09
N GLY A 46 0.53 10.25 -15.15
CA GLY A 46 0.24 10.30 -13.72
C GLY A 46 1.48 10.42 -12.86
N GLU A 47 1.31 10.43 -11.54
CA GLU A 47 2.41 10.61 -10.59
C GLU A 47 3.56 9.61 -10.81
N PHE A 48 3.22 8.34 -11.05
CA PHE A 48 4.17 7.23 -11.32
C PHE A 48 5.06 7.43 -12.55
N ASN A 49 4.70 8.34 -13.47
CA ASN A 49 5.55 8.69 -14.61
C ASN A 49 5.83 10.20 -14.71
N LYS A 50 5.66 10.92 -13.59
CA LYS A 50 5.87 12.37 -13.46
C LYS A 50 5.01 13.18 -14.44
N TRP A 51 3.75 12.78 -14.60
CA TRP A 51 2.77 13.44 -15.47
C TRP A 51 3.25 13.61 -16.92
N SER A 52 4.00 12.63 -17.43
CA SER A 52 4.60 12.70 -18.75
C SER A 52 3.54 12.53 -19.86
N THR A 53 3.45 13.50 -20.78
CA THR A 53 2.53 13.44 -21.93
C THR A 53 2.99 12.55 -23.08
N LYS A 54 4.19 11.96 -23.01
CA LYS A 54 4.80 11.17 -24.11
C LYS A 54 5.19 9.74 -23.74
N LYS A 55 5.13 9.39 -22.45
CA LYS A 55 5.55 8.07 -21.94
C LYS A 55 4.31 7.22 -21.75
N TRP A 56 4.49 5.90 -21.71
CA TRP A 56 3.40 4.96 -21.44
C TRP A 56 2.27 5.07 -22.47
N LYS A 57 2.68 5.04 -23.75
CA LYS A 57 1.77 4.94 -24.89
C LYS A 57 0.96 3.65 -24.80
N MET A 58 -0.35 3.79 -24.98
CA MET A 58 -1.31 2.71 -24.94
C MET A 58 -1.42 2.02 -26.29
N THR A 59 -1.81 0.76 -26.29
CA THR A 59 -2.07 -0.03 -27.49
C THR A 59 -3.54 0.10 -27.86
N LYS A 60 -3.83 0.41 -29.12
CA LYS A 60 -5.20 0.39 -29.65
C LYS A 60 -5.71 -1.05 -29.69
N VAL A 61 -6.79 -1.33 -28.98
CA VAL A 61 -7.43 -2.66 -28.92
C VAL A 61 -8.54 -2.75 -29.96
N ASP A 62 -9.34 -1.69 -30.08
CA ASP A 62 -10.34 -1.53 -31.15
C ASP A 62 -10.50 -0.04 -31.52
N GLU A 63 -11.55 0.30 -32.28
CA GLU A 63 -11.81 1.67 -32.74
C GLU A 63 -11.87 2.70 -31.61
N ASN A 64 -12.38 2.33 -30.44
CA ASN A 64 -12.62 3.22 -29.30
C ASN A 64 -11.70 2.95 -28.12
N ILE A 65 -11.21 1.72 -27.96
CA ILE A 65 -10.56 1.25 -26.75
C ILE A 65 -9.04 1.19 -26.93
N TYR A 66 -8.34 1.76 -25.96
CA TYR A 66 -6.89 1.69 -25.81
C TYR A 66 -6.54 1.11 -24.44
N GLU A 67 -5.55 0.22 -24.40
CA GLU A 67 -5.11 -0.41 -23.15
C GLU A 67 -3.61 -0.33 -22.93
N LEU A 68 -3.22 -0.24 -21.67
CA LEU A 68 -1.84 -0.42 -21.22
C LEU A 68 -1.83 -1.29 -19.96
N ARG A 69 -1.04 -2.36 -20.01
CA ARG A 69 -0.81 -3.26 -18.88
C ARG A 69 0.48 -2.87 -18.16
N LYS A 70 0.42 -2.82 -16.83
CA LYS A 70 1.56 -2.60 -15.94
C LYS A 70 1.49 -3.56 -14.77
N LYS A 71 2.64 -4.02 -14.27
CA LYS A 71 2.65 -4.89 -13.10
C LYS A 71 2.28 -4.06 -11.88
N ILE A 72 1.52 -4.63 -10.96
CA ILE A 72 1.20 -3.96 -9.69
C ILE A 72 2.49 -3.61 -8.93
N THR A 73 3.53 -4.44 -9.07
CA THR A 73 4.87 -4.21 -8.50
C THR A 73 5.59 -2.99 -9.09
N ASP A 74 5.14 -2.44 -10.22
CA ASP A 74 5.68 -1.19 -10.77
C ASP A 74 5.27 0.05 -9.94
N PHE A 75 4.34 -0.13 -9.00
CA PHE A 75 3.74 0.92 -8.18
C PHE A 75 4.04 0.66 -6.70
N THR A 76 5.19 1.14 -6.23
CA THR A 76 5.71 0.83 -4.88
C THR A 76 5.46 1.93 -3.85
N ASP A 77 5.12 3.13 -4.31
CA ASP A 77 4.91 4.29 -3.45
C ASP A 77 3.70 4.09 -2.52
N GLU A 78 3.76 4.65 -1.32
CA GLU A 78 2.54 4.85 -0.55
C GLU A 78 1.75 5.95 -1.27
N PHE A 79 0.43 5.86 -1.26
CA PHE A 79 -0.54 6.81 -1.82
C PHE A 79 -1.21 6.40 -3.12
N SER A 80 -2.34 7.05 -3.29
CA SER A 80 -3.34 6.80 -4.29
C SER A 80 -2.90 7.57 -5.54
N TRP A 81 -2.48 6.88 -6.59
CA TRP A 81 -1.83 7.53 -7.72
C TRP A 81 -2.83 8.30 -8.56
N GLU A 82 -2.60 9.59 -8.70
CA GLU A 82 -3.38 10.42 -9.60
C GLU A 82 -2.91 10.24 -11.04
N PHE A 83 -3.85 10.06 -11.97
CA PHE A 83 -3.56 9.95 -13.39
C PHE A 83 -4.69 10.45 -14.29
N LYS A 84 -4.36 10.74 -15.54
CA LYS A 84 -5.28 11.04 -16.65
C LYS A 84 -4.74 10.42 -17.94
N PHE A 85 -5.56 10.46 -18.98
CA PHE A 85 -5.13 10.13 -20.33
C PHE A 85 -4.78 11.40 -21.10
N VAL A 86 -3.76 11.30 -21.95
CA VAL A 86 -3.39 12.38 -22.87
C VAL A 86 -3.53 11.87 -24.29
N ILE A 87 -4.30 12.61 -25.08
CA ILE A 87 -4.55 12.38 -26.49
C ILE A 87 -3.55 13.19 -27.30
N ASN A 88 -2.93 12.52 -28.26
CA ASN A 88 -1.94 13.09 -29.18
C ASN A 88 -0.79 13.84 -28.47
N ASN A 89 -0.45 13.44 -27.25
CA ASN A 89 0.53 14.06 -26.36
C ASN A 89 0.24 15.53 -25.96
N SER A 90 -0.94 16.08 -26.30
CA SER A 90 -1.23 17.50 -26.16
C SER A 90 -2.61 17.82 -25.57
N TYR A 91 -3.49 16.83 -25.43
CA TYR A 91 -4.87 17.06 -24.95
C TYR A 91 -5.18 16.14 -23.79
N TRP A 92 -5.42 16.70 -22.61
CA TRP A 92 -5.86 15.96 -21.43
C TRP A 92 -7.32 15.56 -21.60
N ALA A 93 -7.61 14.26 -21.56
CA ALA A 93 -8.98 13.77 -21.54
C ALA A 93 -9.63 14.13 -20.19
N GLU A 94 -10.75 14.86 -20.22
CA GLU A 94 -11.42 15.35 -19.01
C GLU A 94 -12.46 14.34 -18.53
N PRO A 95 -12.22 13.66 -17.38
CA PRO A 95 -13.19 12.72 -16.86
C PRO A 95 -14.41 13.41 -16.27
N SER A 96 -15.53 12.69 -16.20
CA SER A 96 -16.76 13.19 -15.60
C SER A 96 -16.64 13.29 -14.08
N ASP A 97 -17.19 14.35 -13.50
CA ASP A 97 -17.30 14.51 -12.03
C ASP A 97 -18.15 13.42 -11.35
N GLU A 98 -18.94 12.67 -12.13
CA GLU A 98 -19.76 11.55 -11.67
C GLU A 98 -18.99 10.23 -11.58
N ASP A 99 -17.78 10.15 -12.13
CA ASP A 99 -16.98 8.94 -12.13
C ASP A 99 -16.52 8.58 -10.70
N LYS A 100 -16.82 7.35 -10.27
CA LYS A 100 -16.61 6.86 -8.88
C LYS A 100 -15.16 6.91 -8.38
N ASN A 101 -14.19 7.00 -9.28
CA ASN A 101 -12.76 7.03 -8.98
C ASN A 101 -12.08 8.37 -9.27
N ILE A 102 -12.85 9.45 -9.43
CA ILE A 102 -12.29 10.80 -9.57
C ILE A 102 -11.97 11.43 -8.22
N VAL A 103 -10.84 12.13 -8.19
CA VAL A 103 -10.43 13.01 -7.10
C VAL A 103 -10.20 14.41 -7.64
N ARG A 104 -10.54 15.40 -6.81
CA ARG A 104 -10.34 16.81 -7.12
C ARG A 104 -8.87 17.17 -6.89
N ALA A 105 -8.08 17.14 -7.95
CA ALA A 105 -6.75 17.75 -7.95
C ALA A 105 -6.83 19.24 -8.30
N THR A 106 -5.94 20.06 -7.74
CA THR A 106 -5.81 21.48 -8.09
C THR A 106 -4.39 21.80 -8.55
N LYS A 107 -4.27 22.53 -9.66
CA LYS A 107 -3.00 23.06 -10.18
C LYS A 107 -3.20 24.55 -10.46
N ASN A 108 -2.36 25.40 -9.88
CA ASN A 108 -2.44 26.86 -10.01
C ASN A 108 -3.84 27.43 -9.70
N GLY A 109 -4.55 26.84 -8.72
CA GLY A 109 -5.91 27.25 -8.34
C GLY A 109 -7.03 26.71 -9.25
N SER A 110 -6.71 26.09 -10.38
CA SER A 110 -7.69 25.44 -11.27
C SER A 110 -7.87 23.96 -10.92
N ARG A 111 -9.12 23.48 -10.97
CA ARG A 111 -9.46 22.06 -10.76
C ARG A 111 -9.12 21.27 -12.03
N LEU A 112 -8.47 20.12 -11.86
CA LEU A 112 -8.00 19.28 -12.97
C LEU A 112 -8.67 17.91 -13.10
N ASN A 113 -9.50 17.50 -12.13
CA ASN A 113 -10.21 16.22 -12.06
C ASN A 113 -9.40 15.03 -12.61
N VAL A 114 -8.81 14.26 -11.70
CA VAL A 114 -7.90 13.17 -12.05
C VAL A 114 -8.49 11.85 -11.59
N TYR A 115 -8.20 10.77 -12.31
CA TYR A 115 -8.46 9.43 -11.81
C TYR A 115 -7.53 9.14 -10.65
N ASN A 116 -8.08 8.51 -9.62
CA ASN A 116 -7.30 8.03 -8.50
C ASN A 116 -7.17 6.50 -8.58
N LEU A 117 -5.96 6.06 -8.87
CA LEU A 117 -5.51 4.70 -8.71
C LEU A 117 -5.33 4.43 -7.21
N LYS A 118 -6.43 4.06 -6.56
CA LYS A 118 -6.44 3.62 -5.16
C LYS A 118 -5.73 2.29 -5.07
N MET A 119 -4.42 2.36 -4.96
CA MET A 119 -3.62 1.20 -4.73
C MET A 119 -3.60 0.87 -3.26
N TYR A 120 -3.67 -0.44 -3.07
CA TYR A 120 -3.94 -1.08 -1.81
C TYR A 120 -2.59 -1.31 -1.12
N THR A 121 -2.59 -1.40 0.21
CA THR A 121 -1.35 -1.67 0.97
C THR A 121 -0.89 -3.13 0.85
N ALA A 122 -1.47 -3.86 -0.09
CA ALA A 122 -1.22 -5.24 -0.40
C ALA A 122 -1.31 -5.46 -1.92
N TYR A 123 -0.53 -6.39 -2.45
CA TYR A 123 -0.65 -6.86 -3.83
C TYR A 123 -0.30 -8.35 -3.95
N PRO A 124 -0.88 -9.10 -4.91
CA PRO A 124 -0.53 -10.50 -5.13
C PRO A 124 0.94 -10.67 -5.50
N HIS A 125 1.61 -11.61 -4.84
CA HIS A 125 3.01 -11.96 -5.14
C HIS A 125 3.32 -13.38 -4.65
N ASP A 126 3.97 -14.21 -5.48
CA ASP A 126 4.25 -15.62 -5.15
C ASP A 126 5.16 -15.81 -3.93
N LEU A 127 6.03 -14.82 -3.70
CA LEU A 127 6.90 -14.72 -2.52
C LEU A 127 6.39 -13.69 -1.49
N GLY A 128 5.10 -13.34 -1.55
CA GLY A 128 4.50 -12.36 -0.64
C GLY A 128 4.68 -12.74 0.83
N ASN A 129 4.93 -11.74 1.67
CA ASN A 129 5.15 -11.91 3.11
C ASN A 129 3.88 -12.25 3.92
N ALA A 130 2.70 -12.26 3.30
CA ALA A 130 1.44 -12.64 3.92
C ALA A 130 0.79 -13.79 3.15
N SER A 131 0.48 -14.90 3.85
CA SER A 131 -0.24 -16.04 3.27
C SER A 131 -1.64 -16.14 3.87
N PHE A 132 -2.65 -15.95 3.02
CA PHE A 132 -4.05 -16.16 3.36
C PHE A 132 -4.46 -17.56 2.92
N ILE A 133 -4.93 -18.37 3.85
CA ILE A 133 -5.30 -19.77 3.60
C ILE A 133 -6.68 -20.02 4.21
N LEU A 134 -7.62 -20.45 3.38
CA LEU A 134 -8.94 -20.88 3.81
C LEU A 134 -9.10 -22.38 3.51
N LYS A 135 -8.97 -23.22 4.54
CA LYS A 135 -9.19 -24.67 4.41
C LYS A 135 -10.68 -24.98 4.23
N GLY A 136 -10.98 -26.00 3.42
CA GLY A 136 -12.34 -26.41 3.08
C GLY A 136 -12.94 -25.60 1.93
N TYR A 137 -14.28 -25.57 1.85
CA TYR A 137 -15.02 -24.84 0.82
C TYR A 137 -14.64 -25.25 -0.62
N GLN A 138 -14.31 -26.51 -0.85
CA GLN A 138 -13.90 -27.02 -2.18
C GLN A 138 -15.02 -26.92 -3.22
N ASN A 139 -16.28 -26.85 -2.78
CA ASN A 139 -17.43 -26.67 -3.66
C ASN A 139 -17.74 -25.20 -3.98
N ALA A 140 -17.04 -24.24 -3.34
CA ALA A 140 -17.22 -22.83 -3.64
C ALA A 140 -16.79 -22.51 -5.08
N LYS A 141 -17.46 -21.55 -5.71
CA LYS A 141 -17.12 -21.10 -7.06
C LYS A 141 -16.12 -19.95 -7.03
N LYS A 142 -16.23 -19.08 -6.03
CA LYS A 142 -15.41 -17.88 -5.88
C LYS A 142 -15.11 -17.63 -4.41
N VAL A 143 -13.83 -17.45 -4.10
CA VAL A 143 -13.37 -16.97 -2.80
C VAL A 143 -12.54 -15.73 -2.99
N VAL A 144 -12.82 -14.69 -2.21
CA VAL A 144 -12.07 -13.42 -2.19
C VAL A 144 -11.59 -13.15 -0.78
N VAL A 145 -10.36 -12.68 -0.62
CA VAL A 145 -9.89 -12.09 0.63
C VAL A 145 -10.08 -10.57 0.57
N SER A 146 -10.69 -10.01 1.61
CA SER A 146 -11.05 -8.60 1.68
C SER A 146 -10.75 -8.03 3.05
N GLY A 147 -10.21 -6.82 3.12
CA GLY A 147 -9.73 -6.25 4.36
C GLY A 147 -9.36 -4.77 4.28
N SER A 148 -8.94 -4.23 5.42
CA SER A 148 -8.40 -2.87 5.55
C SER A 148 -7.35 -2.54 4.48
N PHE A 149 -6.47 -3.51 4.16
CA PHE A 149 -5.42 -3.33 3.15
C PHE A 149 -5.95 -3.08 1.74
N ASN A 150 -7.14 -3.59 1.40
CA ASN A 150 -7.80 -3.38 0.12
C ASN A 150 -9.10 -2.54 0.21
N LYS A 151 -9.28 -1.81 1.32
CA LYS A 151 -10.50 -1.03 1.62
C LYS A 151 -11.78 -1.86 1.48
N TRP A 152 -11.73 -3.11 1.92
CA TRP A 152 -12.83 -4.06 1.92
C TRP A 152 -13.40 -4.34 0.51
N ASN A 153 -12.57 -4.26 -0.53
CA ASN A 153 -12.99 -4.55 -1.91
C ASN A 153 -13.32 -6.04 -2.10
N GLU A 154 -14.56 -6.33 -2.48
CA GLU A 154 -15.11 -7.69 -2.62
C GLU A 154 -14.70 -8.45 -3.88
N ASN A 155 -13.98 -7.81 -4.80
CA ASN A 155 -13.69 -8.38 -6.12
C ASN A 155 -12.21 -8.40 -6.46
N LEU A 156 -11.36 -7.77 -5.65
CA LEU A 156 -9.97 -7.54 -6.03
C LEU A 156 -9.09 -8.77 -5.86
N PHE A 157 -9.07 -9.37 -4.67
CA PHE A 157 -8.12 -10.42 -4.33
C PHE A 157 -8.80 -11.79 -4.32
N LEU A 158 -9.08 -12.25 -5.53
CA LEU A 158 -9.50 -13.62 -5.81
C LEU A 158 -8.45 -14.61 -5.30
N MET A 159 -8.89 -15.61 -4.54
CA MET A 159 -8.02 -16.68 -4.05
C MET A 159 -7.94 -17.81 -5.06
N ASN A 160 -6.79 -18.47 -5.10
CA ASN A 160 -6.56 -19.64 -5.94
C ASN A 160 -7.07 -20.90 -5.23
N LYS A 161 -7.76 -21.76 -5.98
CA LYS A 161 -8.19 -23.06 -5.48
C LYS A 161 -6.98 -23.99 -5.33
N THR A 162 -6.99 -24.77 -4.25
CA THR A 162 -5.96 -25.75 -3.87
C THR A 162 -6.62 -27.08 -3.54
N GLU A 163 -5.84 -28.13 -3.29
CA GLU A 163 -6.37 -29.46 -2.92
C GLU A 163 -7.25 -29.39 -1.66
N ASP A 164 -6.81 -28.62 -0.65
CA ASP A 164 -7.46 -28.54 0.67
C ASP A 164 -8.31 -27.28 0.89
N GLY A 165 -8.52 -26.45 -0.13
CA GLY A 165 -9.31 -25.23 -0.04
C GLY A 165 -8.80 -24.10 -0.92
N TRP A 166 -8.47 -22.95 -0.35
CA TRP A 166 -8.12 -21.73 -1.09
C TRP A 166 -6.89 -21.05 -0.50
N SER A 167 -6.05 -20.47 -1.36
CA SER A 167 -4.89 -19.71 -0.92
C SER A 167 -4.62 -18.48 -1.78
N LEU A 168 -4.05 -17.45 -1.14
CA LEU A 168 -3.48 -16.29 -1.83
C LEU A 168 -2.31 -15.76 -1.02
N LYS A 169 -1.22 -15.43 -1.71
CA LYS A 169 -0.09 -14.73 -1.11
C LYS A 169 -0.12 -13.27 -1.54
N LEU A 170 -0.03 -12.39 -0.54
CA LEU A 170 0.07 -10.96 -0.76
C LEU A 170 1.42 -10.48 -0.23
N GLN A 171 2.07 -9.59 -0.96
CA GLN A 171 3.09 -8.73 -0.41
C GLN A 171 2.40 -7.54 0.25
N MET A 172 2.67 -7.33 1.53
CA MET A 172 2.04 -6.33 2.37
C MET A 172 3.09 -5.50 3.09
N LYS A 173 2.78 -4.24 3.36
CA LYS A 173 3.63 -3.40 4.22
C LYS A 173 3.55 -3.86 5.68
N PRO A 174 4.56 -3.54 6.51
CA PRO A 174 4.47 -3.71 7.96
C PRO A 174 3.25 -2.97 8.50
N GLY A 175 2.48 -3.61 9.37
CA GLY A 175 1.26 -3.02 9.92
C GLY A 175 0.28 -4.04 10.45
N GLU A 176 -0.71 -3.55 11.18
CA GLU A 176 -1.86 -4.34 11.61
C GLU A 176 -3.01 -4.15 10.62
N TYR A 177 -3.61 -5.27 10.22
CA TYR A 177 -4.66 -5.33 9.23
C TYR A 177 -5.83 -6.16 9.71
N GLN A 178 -7.04 -5.65 9.48
CA GLN A 178 -8.26 -6.43 9.59
C GLN A 178 -8.65 -7.04 8.24
N TYR A 179 -9.15 -8.27 8.23
CA TYR A 179 -9.64 -8.96 7.03
C TYR A 179 -10.75 -9.99 7.30
N LYS A 180 -11.40 -10.41 6.22
CA LYS A 180 -12.39 -11.49 6.12
C LYS A 180 -12.25 -12.21 4.77
N PHE A 181 -12.87 -13.38 4.66
CA PHE A 181 -13.10 -14.05 3.38
C PHE A 181 -14.53 -13.82 2.90
N ILE A 182 -14.72 -13.82 1.59
CA ILE A 182 -16.02 -13.79 0.93
C ILE A 182 -16.12 -15.07 0.11
N VAL A 183 -16.97 -16.00 0.55
CA VAL A 183 -17.19 -17.30 -0.10
C VAL A 183 -18.53 -17.26 -0.80
N ASP A 184 -18.55 -17.28 -2.13
CA ASP A 184 -19.76 -17.17 -2.96
C ASP A 184 -20.71 -16.03 -2.51
N GLY A 185 -20.13 -14.87 -2.18
CA GLY A 185 -20.84 -13.67 -1.72
C GLY A 185 -21.10 -13.61 -0.22
N GLN A 186 -20.76 -14.65 0.55
CA GLN A 186 -20.96 -14.68 2.00
C GLN A 186 -19.70 -14.31 2.76
N TRP A 187 -19.79 -13.30 3.62
CA TRP A 187 -18.68 -12.78 4.42
C TRP A 187 -18.42 -13.60 5.69
N ILE A 188 -17.27 -14.26 5.76
CA ILE A 188 -16.84 -15.04 6.93
C ILE A 188 -15.54 -14.49 7.51
N ALA A 189 -15.42 -14.46 8.84
CA ALA A 189 -14.11 -14.29 9.47
C ALA A 189 -13.25 -15.52 9.18
N ASP A 190 -11.93 -15.39 9.19
CA ASP A 190 -11.03 -16.54 9.05
C ASP A 190 -11.28 -17.53 10.20
N PRO A 191 -11.79 -18.73 9.92
CA PRO A 191 -12.10 -19.71 10.97
C PRO A 191 -10.88 -20.20 11.74
N HIS A 192 -9.68 -20.05 11.17
CA HIS A 192 -8.42 -20.55 11.74
C HIS A 192 -7.59 -19.44 12.41
N ASN A 193 -7.99 -18.17 12.27
CA ASN A 193 -7.29 -17.08 12.93
C ASN A 193 -7.87 -16.82 14.33
N LEU A 194 -7.04 -17.03 15.36
CA LEU A 194 -7.42 -16.81 16.75
C LEU A 194 -7.50 -15.32 17.11
N TYR A 195 -6.78 -14.46 16.38
CA TYR A 195 -6.78 -13.02 16.59
C TYR A 195 -7.93 -12.38 15.81
N LYS A 196 -8.86 -11.77 16.55
CA LYS A 196 -10.06 -11.15 15.99
C LYS A 196 -10.46 -9.92 16.77
N THR A 197 -11.16 -9.01 16.12
CA THR A 197 -11.81 -7.84 16.73
C THR A 197 -13.28 -7.81 16.36
N THR A 198 -14.11 -7.22 17.23
CA THR A 198 -15.50 -6.92 16.90
C THR A 198 -15.56 -5.92 15.74
N ASN A 199 -16.58 -6.06 14.90
CA ASN A 199 -16.87 -5.12 13.82
C ASN A 199 -18.19 -4.39 14.06
N GLU A 200 -18.44 -3.36 13.25
CA GLU A 200 -19.61 -2.48 13.31
C GLU A 200 -20.96 -3.18 13.01
N PHE A 201 -20.93 -4.44 12.56
CA PHE A 201 -22.11 -5.25 12.23
C PHE A 201 -22.41 -6.34 13.26
N GLY A 202 -21.82 -6.26 14.45
CA GLY A 202 -22.03 -7.26 15.52
C GLY A 202 -21.34 -8.61 15.28
N GLY A 203 -20.46 -8.69 14.28
CA GLY A 203 -19.62 -9.85 13.99
C GLY A 203 -18.15 -9.60 14.34
N TYR A 204 -17.27 -10.41 13.74
CA TYR A 204 -15.82 -10.31 13.92
C TYR A 204 -15.08 -10.13 12.60
N ASN A 205 -13.98 -9.39 12.65
CA ASN A 205 -12.93 -9.35 11.64
C ASN A 205 -11.69 -10.08 12.18
N SER A 206 -10.95 -10.76 11.31
CA SER A 206 -9.68 -11.40 11.66
C SER A 206 -8.54 -10.38 11.61
N ILE A 207 -7.56 -10.49 12.51
CA ILE A 207 -6.42 -9.58 12.59
C ILE A 207 -5.17 -10.27 12.06
N LEU A 208 -4.44 -9.58 11.18
CA LEU A 208 -3.14 -9.96 10.66
C LEU A 208 -2.13 -8.86 10.97
N ASN A 209 -1.02 -9.22 11.62
CA ASN A 209 0.06 -8.28 11.92
C ASN A 209 1.31 -8.64 11.11
N ILE A 210 1.67 -7.78 10.16
CA ILE A 210 2.86 -7.91 9.34
C ILE A 210 4.01 -7.17 10.03
N LYS A 211 5.09 -7.90 10.32
CA LYS A 211 6.29 -7.39 10.98
C LYS A 211 7.51 -7.55 10.09
N VAL A 212 8.46 -6.63 10.23
CA VAL A 212 9.76 -6.67 9.55
C VAL A 212 10.90 -6.64 10.57
N PRO A 213 12.03 -7.31 10.29
CA PRO A 213 13.21 -7.21 11.14
C PRO A 213 13.79 -5.79 11.06
N VAL A 214 14.01 -5.19 12.23
CA VAL A 214 14.61 -3.87 12.41
C VAL A 214 15.87 -4.03 13.24
N ASP A 215 16.98 -3.57 12.68
CA ASP A 215 18.26 -3.55 13.39
C ASP A 215 18.37 -2.27 14.22
N PHE A 216 18.52 -2.44 15.52
CA PHE A 216 18.94 -1.38 16.45
C PHE A 216 20.44 -1.51 16.64
N ILE A 217 21.16 -0.44 16.31
CA ILE A 217 22.62 -0.41 16.31
C ILE A 217 23.07 0.74 17.20
N LEU A 218 23.90 0.43 18.19
CA LEU A 218 24.55 1.41 19.04
C LEU A 218 26.06 1.38 18.73
N ASN A 219 26.59 2.45 18.15
CA ASN A 219 28.03 2.55 17.88
C ASN A 219 28.83 2.91 19.15
N GLY A 220 30.03 2.34 19.30
CA GLY A 220 30.92 2.62 20.42
C GLY A 220 30.68 1.76 21.66
N TYR A 221 30.99 2.33 22.84
CA TYR A 221 30.91 1.65 24.14
C TYR A 221 31.68 0.31 24.20
N PRO A 222 32.98 0.28 23.83
CA PRO A 222 33.77 -0.95 23.81
C PRO A 222 34.01 -1.53 25.21
N ASN A 223 33.92 -0.73 26.25
CA ASN A 223 34.14 -1.17 27.62
C ASN A 223 32.84 -1.51 28.38
N ALA A 224 31.66 -1.34 27.76
CA ALA A 224 30.40 -1.64 28.43
C ALA A 224 30.25 -3.14 28.70
N GLU A 225 29.84 -3.53 29.90
CA GLU A 225 29.65 -4.94 30.22
C GLU A 225 28.34 -5.47 29.63
N LYS A 226 27.30 -4.62 29.63
CA LYS A 226 25.95 -4.98 29.23
C LYS A 226 25.28 -3.82 28.51
N VAL A 227 24.71 -4.11 27.34
CA VAL A 227 23.81 -3.20 26.63
C VAL A 227 22.46 -3.87 26.40
N ILE A 228 21.38 -3.15 26.63
CA ILE A 228 20.01 -3.63 26.50
C ILE A 228 19.21 -2.65 25.64
N LEU A 229 18.39 -3.19 24.74
CA LEU A 229 17.41 -2.41 23.99
C LEU A 229 16.07 -2.40 24.73
N ALA A 230 15.59 -1.22 25.10
CA ALA A 230 14.30 -1.03 25.76
C ALA A 230 13.42 -0.08 24.95
N GLY A 231 12.14 -0.40 24.78
CA GLY A 231 11.22 0.44 24.02
C GLY A 231 9.76 0.01 24.09
N SER A 232 8.91 0.69 23.34
CA SER A 232 7.46 0.42 23.31
C SER A 232 7.12 -1.03 22.94
N PHE A 233 7.95 -1.67 22.12
CA PHE A 233 7.76 -3.04 21.62
C PHE A 233 8.11 -4.15 22.63
N ASN A 234 8.77 -3.82 23.75
CA ASN A 234 9.06 -4.77 24.83
C ASN A 234 8.66 -4.21 26.20
N ASN A 235 7.70 -3.27 26.22
CA ASN A 235 7.21 -2.61 27.43
C ASN A 235 8.32 -2.00 28.28
N TRP A 236 9.31 -1.38 27.65
CA TRP A 236 10.44 -0.73 28.33
C TRP A 236 11.21 -1.65 29.28
N SER A 237 11.27 -2.94 28.96
CA SER A 237 11.96 -3.93 29.79
C SER A 237 13.46 -3.65 29.88
N ASP A 238 13.99 -3.71 31.11
CA ASP A 238 15.39 -3.46 31.46
C ASP A 238 16.25 -4.74 31.57
N ASN A 239 15.68 -5.88 31.19
CA ASN A 239 16.34 -7.18 31.34
C ASN A 239 16.18 -8.08 30.11
N ASN A 240 15.19 -7.79 29.26
CA ASN A 240 14.99 -8.44 27.96
C ASN A 240 15.74 -7.70 26.86
N TYR A 241 16.04 -8.38 25.76
CA TYR A 241 16.70 -7.82 24.57
C TYR A 241 18.12 -7.29 24.84
N LYS A 242 18.92 -8.10 25.54
CA LYS A 242 20.38 -7.88 25.67
C LYS A 242 21.01 -7.85 24.28
N MET A 243 21.68 -6.75 23.96
CA MET A 243 22.29 -6.54 22.65
C MET A 243 23.54 -7.39 22.48
N ILE A 244 23.80 -7.79 21.24
CA ILE A 244 24.98 -8.56 20.86
C ILE A 244 26.10 -7.59 20.53
N ARG A 245 27.26 -7.80 21.15
CA ARG A 245 28.48 -7.03 20.86
C ARG A 245 28.97 -7.33 19.44
N THR A 246 29.34 -6.28 18.73
CA THR A 246 29.87 -6.29 17.36
C THR A 246 31.27 -5.65 17.33
N LYS A 247 31.90 -5.61 16.14
CA LYS A 247 33.22 -4.97 15.97
C LYS A 247 33.22 -3.48 16.34
N ASN A 248 32.12 -2.77 16.07
CA ASN A 248 32.06 -1.31 16.19
C ASN A 248 31.07 -0.84 17.27
N GLY A 249 30.46 -1.74 18.03
CA GLY A 249 29.45 -1.41 19.02
C GLY A 249 28.52 -2.58 19.31
N TRP A 250 27.21 -2.35 19.30
CA TRP A 250 26.20 -3.32 19.73
C TRP A 250 25.03 -3.37 18.75
N LYS A 251 24.43 -4.55 18.59
CA LYS A 251 23.28 -4.76 17.71
C LYS A 251 22.23 -5.66 18.34
N TYR A 252 20.96 -5.34 18.12
CA TYR A 252 19.85 -6.25 18.36
C TYR A 252 18.81 -6.10 17.25
N THR A 253 18.26 -7.21 16.77
CA THR A 253 17.25 -7.22 15.70
C THR A 253 15.88 -7.56 16.30
N VAL A 254 14.89 -6.70 16.10
CA VAL A 254 13.51 -6.90 16.57
C VAL A 254 12.57 -6.94 15.37
N SER A 255 11.63 -7.89 15.35
CA SER A 255 10.54 -7.87 14.37
C SER A 255 9.45 -6.90 14.82
N LEU A 256 9.29 -5.79 14.09
CA LEU A 256 8.36 -4.70 14.42
C LEU A 256 7.27 -4.55 13.37
N SER A 257 6.06 -4.21 13.83
CA SER A 257 4.97 -3.76 12.96
C SER A 257 5.21 -2.34 12.48
N GLY A 258 4.52 -1.94 11.40
CA GLY A 258 4.55 -0.57 10.92
C GLY A 258 4.10 0.43 11.99
N GLY A 259 4.64 1.64 11.93
CA GLY A 259 4.32 2.72 12.86
C GLY A 259 5.53 3.28 13.59
N LYS A 260 5.22 4.09 14.61
CA LYS A 260 6.20 4.78 15.45
C LYS A 260 6.50 3.96 16.69
N HIS A 261 7.79 3.73 16.95
CA HIS A 261 8.28 3.02 18.13
C HIS A 261 9.29 3.87 18.88
N HIS A 262 9.04 4.09 20.17
CA HIS A 262 9.99 4.79 21.05
C HIS A 262 10.95 3.79 21.68
N TYR A 263 12.22 4.17 21.80
CA TYR A 263 13.25 3.33 22.41
C TYR A 263 14.40 4.12 23.05
N LYS A 264 15.16 3.40 23.87
CA LYS A 264 16.42 3.79 24.51
C LYS A 264 17.36 2.59 24.59
N TYR A 265 18.62 2.86 24.86
CA TYR A 265 19.58 1.83 25.29
C TYR A 265 19.83 1.93 26.78
N ILE A 266 20.08 0.81 27.43
CA ILE A 266 20.56 0.74 28.81
C ILE A 266 21.98 0.20 28.76
N ILE A 267 22.95 1.01 29.16
CA ILE A 267 24.38 0.66 29.17
C ILE A 267 24.82 0.63 30.61
N ASP A 268 25.19 -0.54 31.13
CA ASP A 268 25.62 -0.73 32.51
C ASP A 268 24.69 0.01 33.50
N ASP A 269 23.38 -0.28 33.36
CA ASP A 269 22.26 0.27 34.15
C ASP A 269 21.97 1.77 33.94
N GLN A 270 22.62 2.44 32.99
CA GLN A 270 22.34 3.82 32.60
C GLN A 270 21.50 3.91 31.33
N TRP A 271 20.35 4.58 31.41
CA TRP A 271 19.47 4.83 30.28
C TRP A 271 20.00 5.96 29.40
N ILE A 272 20.15 5.72 28.11
CA ILE A 272 20.53 6.72 27.13
C ILE A 272 19.59 6.71 25.93
N VAL A 273 19.38 7.89 25.33
CA VAL A 273 18.85 7.97 23.97
C VAL A 273 19.92 7.52 22.98
N ASP A 274 19.50 7.02 21.83
CA ASP A 274 20.39 6.70 20.73
C ASP A 274 21.16 7.98 20.32
N PRO A 275 22.50 8.01 20.47
CA PRO A 275 23.31 9.17 20.13
C PRO A 275 23.28 9.48 18.63
N ASP A 276 23.15 8.45 17.79
CA ASP A 276 23.22 8.52 16.33
C ASP A 276 21.84 8.78 15.70
N ASN A 277 20.75 8.62 16.47
CA ASN A 277 19.41 8.92 15.99
C ASN A 277 19.06 10.41 16.17
N PRO A 278 18.84 11.17 15.09
CA PRO A 278 18.44 12.58 15.19
C PRO A 278 16.97 12.76 15.58
N VAL A 279 16.11 11.74 15.43
CA VAL A 279 14.68 11.83 15.69
C VAL A 279 14.38 11.44 17.13
N LYS A 280 13.97 12.44 17.93
CA LYS A 280 13.67 12.30 19.36
C LYS A 280 12.33 12.94 19.70
N GLU A 281 11.62 12.37 20.66
CA GLU A 281 10.33 12.88 21.13
C GLU A 281 10.25 12.80 22.66
N TYR A 282 9.49 13.72 23.25
CA TYR A 282 9.15 13.68 24.67
C TYR A 282 7.88 12.86 24.90
N ASP A 283 7.87 12.03 25.95
CA ASP A 283 6.65 11.41 26.43
C ASP A 283 5.85 12.34 27.37
N ALA A 284 4.69 11.88 27.84
CA ALA A 284 3.79 12.65 28.69
C ALA A 284 4.40 12.99 30.08
N GLU A 285 5.44 12.27 30.49
CA GLU A 285 6.15 12.46 31.75
C GLU A 285 7.38 13.38 31.58
N GLY A 286 7.64 13.82 30.35
CA GLY A 286 8.76 14.71 30.03
C GLY A 286 10.08 13.98 29.76
N ASN A 287 10.09 12.64 29.66
CA ASN A 287 11.31 11.94 29.28
C ASN A 287 11.52 12.01 27.77
N ILE A 288 12.75 12.27 27.35
CA ILE A 288 13.14 12.21 25.93
C ILE A 288 13.45 10.77 25.51
N ASN A 289 12.92 10.35 24.36
CA ASN A 289 13.07 9.01 23.79
C ASN A 289 13.52 9.09 22.32
N SER A 290 14.26 8.09 21.85
CA SER A 290 14.60 7.96 20.43
C SER A 290 13.44 7.36 19.66
N VAL A 291 13.26 7.74 18.41
CA VAL A 291 12.12 7.30 17.59
C VAL A 291 12.59 6.45 16.41
N CYS A 292 12.02 5.25 16.30
CA CYS A 292 12.15 4.38 15.15
C CYS A 292 10.82 4.37 14.38
N MET A 293 10.87 4.76 13.10
CA MET A 293 9.71 4.69 12.20
C MET A 293 9.84 3.46 11.31
N VAL A 294 8.88 2.56 11.38
CA VAL A 294 8.77 1.39 10.51
C VAL A 294 7.69 1.66 9.46
N LYS A 295 8.04 1.51 8.19
CA LYS A 295 7.16 1.74 7.03
C LYS A 295 7.14 0.54 6.11
#